data_AF-A0A952STU0-F1
#
_entry.id   AF-A0A952STU0-F1
#
_cell.length_a   1.000
_cell.length_b   1.000
_cell.length_c   1.000
_cell.angle_alpha   90.00
_cell.angle_beta   90.00
_cell.angle_gamma   90.00
#
_symmetry.space_group_name_H-M   'P 1'
#
loop_
_entity.id
_entity.type
_entity.pdbx_description
1 polymer ?
#
loop_
_entity_poly.entity_id
_entity_poly.type
_entity_poly.pdbx_seq_one_letter_code
_entity_poly.pdbx_strand_id
1 'polypeptide(L)'
;MDSTQNIQGHDGEPRQPDSHGPSRVFRLLHGIVNDLKKLVWQQVDLAIHELNMEADRVVTMVALATSLSILATLCLVFLLLTAVAALHEMAGFSMWMSCGVTALVLMIVAGCVGLYLRRHMQRFQILPIRTLHIVKEDVRWLKEWIASPRT
;
A
#
# COMPACT_ATOMS: atom_id res chain seq x y z
N MET A 1 -99.01 -17.65 1.06
CA MET A 1 -98.26 -16.96 0.00
C MET A 1 -96.93 -16.59 0.63
N ASP A 2 -96.01 -17.55 0.70
CA ASP A 2 -95.04 -17.87 -0.37
C ASP A 2 -94.06 -16.74 -0.58
N SER A 3 -92.76 -16.94 -0.78
CA SER A 3 -91.88 -18.09 -0.67
C SER A 3 -90.48 -17.52 -0.92
N THR A 4 -89.47 -18.06 -0.24
CA THR A 4 -88.09 -18.25 -0.74
C THR A 4 -87.41 -17.15 -1.59
N GLN A 5 -86.37 -16.53 -1.03
CA GLN A 5 -85.06 -16.28 -1.68
C GLN A 5 -84.15 -15.69 -0.59
N ASN A 6 -83.18 -16.38 0.02
CA ASN A 6 -82.06 -17.14 -0.54
C ASN A 6 -81.37 -16.44 -1.71
N ILE A 7 -80.50 -15.48 -1.40
CA ILE A 7 -79.25 -15.07 -2.08
C ILE A 7 -78.58 -14.14 -1.01
N GLN A 8 -77.35 -14.25 -0.52
CA GLN A 8 -76.11 -14.82 -1.00
C GLN A 8 -75.22 -15.01 0.24
N GLY A 9 -74.44 -16.10 0.29
CA GLY A 9 -73.26 -16.11 1.13
C GLY A 9 -72.38 -14.94 0.73
N HIS A 10 -72.08 -14.04 1.67
CA HIS A 10 -70.95 -13.14 1.49
C HIS A 10 -69.72 -13.99 1.77
N ASP A 11 -69.13 -14.38 0.66
CA ASP A 11 -67.93 -15.16 0.52
C ASP A 11 -66.94 -14.80 1.62
N GLY A 12 -66.40 -15.85 2.25
CA GLY A 12 -65.24 -15.68 3.11
C GLY A 12 -64.18 -14.94 2.31
N GLU A 13 -63.92 -13.70 2.71
CA GLU A 13 -62.66 -13.07 2.34
C GLU A 13 -61.58 -14.11 2.66
N PRO A 14 -60.75 -14.52 1.69
CA PRO A 14 -59.51 -15.17 2.05
C PRO A 14 -58.80 -14.13 2.89
N ARG A 15 -58.84 -14.31 4.22
CA ARG A 15 -57.92 -13.62 5.13
C ARG A 15 -56.57 -13.81 4.48
N GLN A 16 -56.03 -12.76 3.87
CA GLN A 16 -54.64 -12.76 3.49
C GLN A 16 -53.93 -13.13 4.77
N PRO A 17 -53.26 -14.29 4.84
CA PRO A 17 -52.61 -14.67 6.06
C PRO A 17 -51.58 -13.58 6.32
N ASP A 18 -51.82 -12.84 7.39
CA ASP A 18 -50.96 -11.78 7.88
C ASP A 18 -49.57 -12.37 8.00
N SER A 19 -48.75 -12.16 6.99
CA SER A 19 -47.39 -12.70 6.91
C SER A 19 -46.47 -11.83 7.77
N HIS A 20 -46.85 -11.66 9.04
CA HIS A 20 -46.03 -11.17 10.14
C HIS A 20 -45.06 -12.28 10.59
N GLY A 21 -44.35 -12.84 9.61
CA GLY A 21 -43.36 -13.88 9.84
C GLY A 21 -41.95 -13.29 10.02
N PRO A 22 -41.10 -13.93 10.83
CA PRO A 22 -39.66 -13.64 10.96
C PRO A 22 -38.92 -13.47 9.61
N SER A 23 -39.48 -14.00 8.53
CA SER A 23 -38.99 -13.97 7.16
C SER A 23 -38.96 -12.59 6.48
N ARG A 24 -39.72 -11.59 6.95
CA ARG A 24 -39.68 -10.22 6.38
C ARG A 24 -38.47 -9.44 6.90
N VAL A 25 -38.20 -9.56 8.20
CA VAL A 25 -37.01 -9.02 8.86
C VAL A 25 -35.75 -9.66 8.27
N PHE A 26 -35.78 -10.98 8.05
CA PHE A 26 -34.70 -11.71 7.39
C PHE A 26 -34.43 -11.22 5.96
N ARG A 27 -35.47 -10.87 5.19
CA ARG A 27 -35.34 -10.34 3.82
C ARG A 27 -34.70 -8.95 3.78
N LEU A 28 -35.03 -8.08 4.74
CA LEU A 28 -34.46 -6.73 4.84
C LEU A 28 -33.00 -6.76 5.29
N LEU A 29 -32.67 -7.60 6.27
CA LEU A 29 -31.28 -7.86 6.68
C LEU A 29 -30.44 -8.40 5.53
N HIS A 30 -30.98 -9.34 4.76
CA HIS A 30 -30.30 -9.88 3.59
C HIS A 30 -30.07 -8.81 2.50
N GLY A 31 -31.01 -7.87 2.33
CA GLY A 31 -30.83 -6.70 1.46
C GLY A 31 -29.69 -5.79 1.92
N ILE A 32 -29.68 -5.42 3.20
CA ILE A 32 -28.66 -4.54 3.81
C ILE A 32 -27.26 -5.16 3.74
N VAL A 33 -27.13 -6.45 4.04
CA VAL A 33 -25.84 -7.17 3.94
C VAL A 33 -25.34 -7.20 2.49
N ASN A 34 -26.24 -7.38 1.52
CA ASN A 34 -25.85 -7.42 0.12
C ASN A 34 -25.45 -6.04 -0.42
N ASP A 35 -26.09 -4.97 0.07
CA ASP A 35 -25.72 -3.59 -0.27
C ASP A 35 -24.39 -3.18 0.37
N LEU A 36 -24.14 -3.57 1.63
CA LEU A 36 -22.87 -3.33 2.30
C LEU A 36 -21.72 -4.05 1.60
N LYS A 37 -21.94 -5.30 1.18
CA LYS A 37 -21.00 -6.05 0.35
C LYS A 37 -20.70 -5.27 -0.94
N LYS A 38 -21.72 -4.75 -1.62
CA LYS A 38 -21.55 -3.97 -2.86
C LYS A 38 -20.70 -2.71 -2.65
N LEU A 39 -20.92 -1.98 -1.55
CA LEU A 39 -20.13 -0.80 -1.18
C LEU A 39 -18.68 -1.12 -0.84
N VAL A 40 -18.43 -2.24 -0.14
CA VAL A 40 -17.06 -2.68 0.18
C VAL A 40 -16.29 -3.00 -1.09
N TRP A 41 -16.89 -3.73 -2.04
CA TRP A 41 -16.25 -4.01 -3.33
C TRP A 41 -15.93 -2.73 -4.10
N GLN A 42 -16.81 -1.71 -4.03
CA GLN A 42 -16.56 -0.42 -4.68
C GLN A 42 -15.42 0.38 -4.01
N GLN A 43 -15.35 0.42 -2.68
CA GLN A 43 -14.25 1.09 -2.00
C GLN A 43 -12.90 0.39 -2.22
N VAL A 44 -12.91 -0.94 -2.31
CA VAL A 44 -11.70 -1.72 -2.66
C VAL A 44 -11.27 -1.39 -4.09
N ASP A 45 -12.20 -1.36 -5.05
CA ASP A 45 -11.87 -1.05 -6.46
C ASP A 45 -11.28 0.37 -6.60
N LEU A 46 -11.86 1.34 -5.90
CA LEU A 46 -11.34 2.71 -5.84
C LEU A 46 -9.96 2.81 -5.16
N ALA A 47 -9.77 2.11 -4.04
CA ALA A 47 -8.50 2.10 -3.31
C ALA A 47 -7.39 1.44 -4.12
N ILE A 48 -7.70 0.35 -4.85
CA ILE A 48 -6.78 -0.29 -5.80
C ILE A 48 -6.41 0.72 -6.91
N HIS A 49 -7.37 1.50 -7.39
CA HIS A 49 -7.13 2.49 -8.43
C HIS A 49 -6.22 3.64 -7.97
N GLU A 50 -6.47 4.17 -6.77
CA GLU A 50 -5.65 5.23 -6.16
C GLU A 50 -4.23 4.75 -5.86
N LEU A 51 -4.09 3.51 -5.35
CA LEU A 51 -2.79 2.87 -5.15
C LEU A 51 -2.00 2.73 -6.45
N ASN A 52 -2.65 2.35 -7.56
CA ASN A 52 -1.99 2.24 -8.86
C ASN A 52 -1.50 3.61 -9.37
N MET A 53 -2.30 4.66 -9.19
CA MET A 53 -1.89 6.02 -9.56
C MET A 53 -0.71 6.52 -8.72
N GLU A 54 -0.71 6.26 -7.41
CA GLU A 54 0.42 6.62 -6.55
C GLU A 54 1.66 5.77 -6.85
N ALA A 55 1.47 4.47 -7.13
CA ALA A 55 2.54 3.54 -7.46
C ALA A 55 3.28 3.96 -8.73
N ASP A 56 2.59 4.34 -9.81
CA ASP A 56 3.23 4.77 -11.05
C ASP A 56 4.11 6.01 -10.85
N ARG A 57 3.66 6.96 -10.01
CA ARG A 57 4.44 8.14 -9.67
C ARG A 57 5.70 7.77 -8.87
N VAL A 58 5.57 6.87 -7.90
CA VAL A 58 6.72 6.38 -7.10
C VAL A 58 7.69 5.59 -7.98
N VAL A 59 7.21 4.69 -8.82
CA VAL A 59 8.02 3.89 -9.74
C VAL A 59 8.82 4.80 -10.68
N THR A 60 8.19 5.83 -11.24
CA THR A 60 8.88 6.78 -12.12
C THR A 60 9.98 7.54 -11.38
N MET A 61 9.72 8.02 -10.16
CA MET A 61 10.73 8.71 -9.35
C MET A 61 11.89 7.78 -8.98
N VAL A 62 11.60 6.53 -8.62
CA VAL A 62 12.63 5.52 -8.29
C VAL A 62 13.44 5.16 -9.53
N ALA A 63 12.81 5.00 -10.70
CA ALA A 63 13.50 4.71 -11.96
C ALA A 63 14.46 5.85 -12.35
N LEU A 64 14.04 7.11 -12.20
CA LEU A 64 14.90 8.26 -12.45
C LEU A 64 16.04 8.38 -11.42
N ALA A 65 15.74 8.17 -10.13
CA ALA A 65 16.77 8.24 -9.09
C ALA A 65 17.82 7.14 -9.24
N THR A 66 17.40 5.92 -9.53
CA THR A 66 18.29 4.77 -9.74
C THR A 66 19.14 4.96 -11.00
N SER A 67 18.54 5.40 -12.12
CA SER A 67 19.30 5.69 -13.34
C SER A 67 20.35 6.79 -13.14
N LEU A 68 20.00 7.90 -12.48
CA LEU A 68 20.97 8.94 -12.11
C LEU A 68 22.08 8.40 -11.21
N SER A 69 21.74 7.55 -10.23
CA SER A 69 22.71 6.95 -9.33
C SER A 69 23.70 6.05 -10.08
N ILE A 70 23.23 5.25 -11.03
CA ILE A 70 24.09 4.40 -11.87
C ILE A 70 25.00 5.27 -12.73
N LEU A 71 24.45 6.28 -13.39
CA LEU A 71 25.21 7.17 -14.26
C LEU A 71 26.28 7.95 -13.50
N ALA A 72 25.95 8.45 -12.30
CA ALA A 72 26.90 9.10 -11.41
C ALA A 72 28.04 8.16 -10.98
N THR A 73 27.71 6.90 -10.68
CA THR A 73 28.70 5.88 -10.32
C THR A 73 29.65 5.59 -11.49
N LEU A 74 29.11 5.43 -12.71
CA LEU A 74 29.92 5.21 -13.91
C LEU A 74 30.82 6.41 -14.21
N CYS A 75 30.29 7.63 -14.11
CA CYS A 75 31.06 8.85 -14.30
C CYS A 75 32.20 8.95 -13.27
N LEU A 76 31.94 8.59 -12.01
CA LEU A 76 32.96 8.52 -10.97
C LEU A 76 34.07 7.54 -11.37
N VAL A 77 33.73 6.31 -11.77
CA VAL A 77 34.73 5.30 -12.19
C VAL A 77 35.57 5.78 -13.37
N PHE A 78 34.95 6.38 -14.39
CA PHE A 78 35.69 6.97 -15.51
C PHE A 78 36.60 8.11 -15.06
N LEU A 79 36.14 8.97 -14.15
CA LEU A 79 36.95 10.03 -13.56
C LEU A 79 38.19 9.46 -12.83
N LEU A 80 38.05 8.35 -12.09
CA LEU A 80 39.21 7.66 -11.48
C LEU A 80 40.18 7.17 -12.54
N LEU A 81 39.68 6.50 -13.59
CA LEU A 81 40.53 5.97 -14.66
C LEU A 81 41.29 7.10 -15.37
N THR A 82 40.61 8.19 -15.69
CA THR A 82 41.23 9.38 -16.29
C THR A 82 42.23 10.03 -15.34
N ALA A 83 41.92 10.15 -14.04
CA ALA A 83 42.86 10.70 -13.06
C ALA A 83 44.11 9.83 -12.92
N VAL A 84 43.96 8.50 -12.90
CA VAL A 84 45.09 7.57 -12.82
C VAL A 84 45.96 7.65 -14.07
N ALA A 85 45.35 7.68 -15.25
CA ALA A 85 46.05 7.81 -16.53
C ALA A 85 46.77 9.17 -16.65
N ALA A 86 46.11 10.26 -16.28
CA ALA A 86 46.70 11.60 -16.29
C ALA A 86 47.91 11.70 -15.35
N LEU A 87 47.84 11.12 -14.15
CA LEU A 87 48.97 11.13 -13.21
C LEU A 87 50.12 10.23 -13.70
N HIS A 88 49.82 9.13 -14.39
CA HIS A 88 50.84 8.26 -14.97
C HIS A 88 51.60 8.98 -16.09
N GLU A 89 50.88 9.62 -17.02
CA GLU A 89 51.44 10.39 -18.15
C GLU A 89 52.22 11.63 -17.68
N MET A 90 51.66 12.41 -16.74
CA MET A 90 52.24 13.70 -16.34
C MET A 90 53.39 13.58 -15.33
N ALA A 91 53.39 12.56 -14.47
CA ALA A 91 54.33 12.49 -13.35
C ALA A 91 55.33 11.34 -13.45
N GLY A 92 55.20 10.44 -14.46
CA GLY A 92 56.10 9.29 -14.65
C GLY A 92 56.06 8.28 -13.49
N PHE A 93 55.07 8.37 -12.61
CA PHE A 93 54.93 7.52 -11.44
C PHE A 93 54.40 6.13 -11.80
N SER A 94 54.85 5.12 -11.04
CA SER A 94 54.33 3.74 -11.12
C SER A 94 52.82 3.72 -10.84
N MET A 95 52.06 2.93 -11.63
CA MET A 95 50.59 2.83 -11.60
C MET A 95 50.00 2.70 -10.19
N TRP A 96 50.72 2.05 -9.27
CA TRP A 96 50.29 1.77 -7.91
C TRP A 96 50.15 3.03 -7.03
N MET A 97 51.07 4.01 -7.15
CA MET A 97 51.02 5.24 -6.34
C MET A 97 49.89 6.18 -6.78
N SER A 98 49.68 6.29 -8.09
CA SER A 98 48.60 7.09 -8.67
C SER A 98 47.22 6.58 -8.27
N CYS A 99 47.05 5.26 -8.30
CA CYS A 99 45.81 4.61 -7.89
C CYS A 99 45.55 4.82 -6.38
N GLY A 100 46.59 4.72 -5.54
CA GLY A 100 46.49 4.93 -4.10
C GLY A 100 46.06 6.35 -3.70
N VAL A 101 46.65 7.38 -4.30
CA VAL A 101 46.29 8.78 -3.99
C VAL A 101 44.86 9.11 -4.45
N THR A 102 44.49 8.67 -5.66
CA THR A 102 43.15 8.88 -6.19
C THR A 102 42.09 8.19 -5.32
N ALA A 103 42.35 6.94 -4.91
CA ALA A 103 41.48 6.19 -4.00
C ALA A 103 41.34 6.88 -2.63
N LEU A 104 42.42 7.45 -2.09
CA LEU A 104 42.40 8.14 -0.79
C LEU A 104 41.54 9.41 -0.83
N VAL A 105 41.69 10.24 -1.86
CA VAL A 105 40.87 11.45 -2.05
C VAL A 105 39.39 11.10 -2.15
N LEU A 106 39.07 10.03 -2.88
CA LEU A 106 37.70 9.56 -3.01
C LEU A 106 37.12 8.96 -1.74
N MET A 107 37.93 8.25 -0.95
CA MET A 107 37.50 7.75 0.34
C MET A 107 37.08 8.89 1.27
N ILE A 108 37.77 10.05 1.19
CA ILE A 108 37.40 11.26 1.91
C ILE A 108 36.08 11.84 1.38
N VAL A 109 35.92 11.98 0.06
CA VAL A 109 34.69 12.52 -0.55
C VAL A 109 33.49 11.62 -0.26
N ALA A 110 33.63 10.30 -0.49
CA ALA A 110 32.59 9.32 -0.19
C ALA A 110 32.26 9.28 1.30
N GLY A 111 33.27 9.39 2.17
CA GLY A 111 33.07 9.53 3.62
C GLY A 111 32.25 10.76 3.98
N CYS A 112 32.58 11.93 3.42
CA CYS A 112 31.83 13.17 3.64
C CYS A 112 30.38 13.08 3.17
N VAL A 113 30.15 12.56 1.96
CA VAL A 113 28.80 12.37 1.40
C VAL A 113 28.02 11.34 2.22
N GLY A 114 28.64 10.22 2.61
CA GLY A 114 28.03 9.20 3.44
C GLY A 114 27.65 9.71 4.84
N LEU A 115 28.49 10.55 5.45
CA LEU A 115 28.19 11.21 6.73
C LEU A 115 27.06 12.23 6.59
N TYR A 116 27.06 13.02 5.51
CA TYR A 116 25.97 13.95 5.22
C TYR A 116 24.64 13.20 5.02
N LEU A 117 24.67 12.12 4.24
CA LEU A 117 23.50 11.28 3.97
C LEU A 117 23.00 10.59 5.25
N ARG A 118 23.89 10.07 6.10
CA ARG A 118 23.51 9.53 7.42
C ARG A 118 22.84 10.57 8.31
N ARG A 119 23.37 11.79 8.36
CA ARG A 119 22.78 12.88 9.15
C ARG A 119 21.42 13.31 8.61
N HIS A 120 21.22 13.27 7.29
CA HIS A 120 19.93 13.59 6.68
C HIS A 120 18.91 12.45 6.79
N MET A 121 19.32 11.19 6.61
CA MET A 121 18.44 10.03 6.79
C MET A 121 17.93 9.88 8.22
N GLN A 122 18.69 10.31 9.23
CA GLN A 122 18.18 10.38 10.61
C GLN A 122 17.02 11.37 10.78
N ARG A 123 16.88 12.36 9.90
CA ARG A 123 15.77 13.32 9.90
C ARG A 123 14.58 12.84 9.06
N PHE A 124 14.84 12.03 8.04
CA PHE A 124 13.82 11.48 7.17
C PHE A 124 13.37 10.09 7.67
N GLN A 125 12.43 10.05 8.61
CA GLN A 125 11.68 8.85 8.96
C GLN A 125 10.75 8.42 7.80
N ILE A 126 11.32 7.98 6.67
CA ILE A 126 10.57 7.60 5.46
C ILE A 126 9.84 6.26 5.61
N LEU A 127 10.00 5.55 6.73
CA LEU A 127 9.15 4.39 7.04
C LEU A 127 8.10 4.81 8.07
N PRO A 128 6.80 4.78 7.73
CA PRO A 128 5.71 4.88 8.72
C PRO A 128 5.67 3.57 9.54
N ILE A 129 6.70 3.35 10.36
CA ILE A 129 6.81 2.22 11.29
C ILE A 129 5.66 2.28 12.31
N ARG A 130 5.10 3.48 12.54
CA ARG A 130 3.92 3.69 13.38
C ARG A 130 2.69 2.95 12.85
N THR A 131 2.48 2.89 11.53
CA THR A 131 1.33 2.21 10.93
C THR A 131 1.41 0.69 11.09
N LEU A 132 2.61 0.12 11.04
CA LEU A 132 2.83 -1.31 11.28
C LEU A 132 2.53 -1.73 12.74
N HIS A 133 2.66 -0.81 13.69
CA HIS A 133 2.34 -1.09 15.09
C HIS A 133 0.82 -1.16 15.32
N ILE A 134 0.07 -0.27 14.67
CA ILE A 134 -1.39 -0.22 14.74
C ILE A 134 -2.00 -1.50 14.15
N VAL A 135 -1.54 -1.93 12.97
CA VAL A 135 -2.03 -3.17 12.33
C VAL A 135 -1.77 -4.41 13.19
N LYS A 136 -0.64 -4.47 13.93
CA LYS A 136 -0.36 -5.58 14.86
C LYS A 136 -1.26 -5.59 16.09
N GLU A 137 -1.71 -4.42 16.52
CA GLU A 137 -2.64 -4.27 17.64
C GLU A 137 -4.04 -4.72 17.22
N ASP A 138 -4.48 -4.34 16.02
CA ASP A 138 -5.77 -4.74 15.44
C ASP A 138 -5.91 -6.26 15.29
N VAL A 139 -4.84 -6.96 14.87
CA VAL A 139 -4.85 -8.43 14.74
C VAL A 139 -4.93 -9.13 16.09
N ARG A 140 -4.33 -8.56 17.15
CA ARG A 140 -4.42 -9.13 18.51
C ARG A 140 -5.83 -9.03 19.06
N TRP A 141 -6.46 -7.86 18.92
CA TRP A 141 -7.83 -7.65 19.37
C TRP A 141 -8.83 -8.55 18.62
N LEU A 142 -8.64 -8.75 17.31
CA LEU A 142 -9.47 -9.66 16.52
C LEU A 142 -9.32 -11.12 16.95
N LYS A 143 -8.10 -11.54 17.30
CA LYS A 143 -7.83 -12.89 17.79
C LYS A 143 -8.49 -13.12 19.15
N GLU A 144 -8.44 -12.14 20.06
CA GLU A 144 -9.12 -12.20 21.36
C GLU A 144 -10.64 -12.25 21.20
N TRP A 145 -11.19 -11.50 20.24
CA TRP A 145 -12.63 -11.51 19.95
C TRP A 145 -13.12 -12.86 19.40
N ILE A 146 -12.36 -13.48 18.48
CA ILE A 146 -12.70 -14.81 17.93
C ILE A 146 -12.45 -15.92 18.98
N ALA A 147 -11.42 -15.76 19.82
CA ALA A 147 -11.08 -16.73 20.87
C ALA A 147 -11.91 -16.59 22.15
N SER A 148 -12.84 -15.62 22.20
CA SER A 148 -13.82 -15.48 23.28
C SER A 148 -15.19 -16.01 22.84
N PRO A 149 -15.41 -17.35 22.77
CA PRO A 149 -16.75 -17.90 22.73
C PRO A 149 -17.47 -17.48 24.01
N ARG A 150 -18.45 -16.59 23.81
CA ARG A 150 -19.45 -16.13 24.76
C ARG A 150 -19.93 -17.30 25.65
N THR A 151 -19.46 -17.32 26.90
CA THR A 151 -20.16 -17.99 28.00
C THR A 151 -21.47 -17.28 28.29
#